data_AF-A0A945NDQ6-F1
#
_entry.id   AF-A0A945NDQ6-F1
#
_cell.length_a   1.000
_cell.length_b   1.000
_cell.length_c   1.000
_cell.angle_alpha   90.00
_cell.angle_beta   90.00
_cell.angle_gamma   90.00
#
_symmetry.space_group_name_H-M   'P 1'
#
loop_
_entity.id
_entity.type
_entity.pdbx_description
1 polymer ?
#
loop_
_entity_poly.entity_id
_entity_poly.type
_entity_poly.pdbx_seq_one_letter_code
_entity_poly.pdbx_strand_id
1 'polypeptide(L)'
;MSNTATDQYQRSPVTRDRVRPRTIFSVIVFVLATVLTPVAVVGNWAHTTILDTERYIETVGPIASSPEVQEAFAGIVTDAIVDQIDTESLVGDFLGGILPSNPLTDRLAGPLATGINGLIGQAVDSFVSSDLFTNAWIKLNTAAQKGLVAILKNEPSGPIEIQGDDVVLNLDTIIELAQQRLVDEGISFAANITIPPTDKQFVLMTAPALNQARIFYSFSAPILTWVLVIVAAMFVLAILLARRRARTTVAVGIAVLGSSLVLYAMITFGEGIVTNQFEGSVFEGAVVVVYQNFLNYLVSGLQALLALSVIVIAGGWLAGRTNSANYVRGLLTRGLTGIADHTGWDTGVKLSPYAPIIRWVIVCTWLFVLLGSTLLGTFNGVLFTLLIAAVWTGLEILIRARTTKEEAVPEPVEVPKAPDQA
;
A
#
# COMPACT_ATOMS: atom_id res chain seq x y z
N MET A 1 33.94 -0.41 77.86
CA MET A 1 33.04 0.34 76.94
C MET A 1 33.90 1.08 75.91
N SER A 2 33.98 0.55 74.69
CA SER A 2 34.00 1.32 73.43
C SER A 2 34.15 0.33 72.27
N ASN A 3 33.00 -0.08 71.72
CA ASN A 3 32.94 -0.84 70.47
C ASN A 3 33.20 0.13 69.31
N THR A 4 34.33 0.01 68.64
CA THR A 4 34.58 0.58 67.32
C THR A 4 34.10 -0.42 66.27
N ALA A 5 32.86 -0.24 65.79
CA ALA A 5 32.35 -0.92 64.61
C ALA A 5 32.42 0.07 63.42
N THR A 6 33.52 0.03 62.69
CA THR A 6 33.60 0.58 61.33
C THR A 6 33.10 -0.47 60.36
N ASP A 7 31.80 -0.46 60.06
CA ASP A 7 31.23 -1.28 58.99
C ASP A 7 31.80 -0.82 57.64
N GLN A 8 32.65 -1.68 57.08
CA GLN A 8 33.11 -1.58 55.71
C GLN A 8 31.94 -1.84 54.76
N TYR A 9 31.47 -0.80 54.07
CA TYR A 9 30.68 -0.96 52.85
C TYR A 9 31.52 -1.67 51.78
N GLN A 10 31.47 -3.00 51.75
CA GLN A 10 31.93 -3.77 50.60
C GLN A 10 31.03 -3.45 49.40
N ARG A 11 31.48 -2.53 48.54
CA ARG A 11 30.92 -2.38 47.19
C ARG A 11 31.14 -3.71 46.47
N SER A 12 30.07 -4.48 46.27
CA SER A 12 30.06 -5.63 45.37
C SER A 12 30.67 -5.20 44.03
N PRO A 13 31.59 -5.98 43.43
CA PRO A 13 32.19 -5.62 42.16
C PRO A 13 31.08 -5.51 41.11
N VAL A 14 30.96 -4.34 40.48
CA VAL A 14 30.09 -4.14 39.31
C VAL A 14 30.66 -5.01 38.20
N THR A 15 30.18 -6.25 38.10
CA THR A 15 30.49 -7.11 36.97
C THR A 15 29.94 -6.44 35.72
N ARG A 16 30.81 -5.86 34.89
CA ARG A 16 30.47 -5.44 33.53
C ARG A 16 29.86 -6.65 32.83
N ASP A 17 28.55 -6.60 32.60
CA ASP A 17 27.78 -7.67 31.94
C ASP A 17 28.39 -7.83 30.53
N ARG A 18 29.21 -8.87 30.31
CA ARG A 18 29.86 -9.11 29.02
C ARG A 18 28.76 -9.20 27.96
N VAL A 19 28.75 -8.24 27.03
CA VAL A 19 27.75 -8.19 25.97
C VAL A 19 27.85 -9.50 25.17
N ARG A 20 26.85 -10.37 25.31
CA ARG A 20 26.85 -11.65 24.60
C ARG A 20 26.75 -11.37 23.10
N PRO A 21 27.54 -12.04 22.24
CA PRO A 21 27.55 -11.79 20.79
C PRO A 21 26.15 -11.91 20.15
N ARG A 22 25.28 -12.77 20.71
CA ARG A 22 23.87 -12.90 20.30
C ARG A 22 23.06 -11.60 20.44
N THR A 23 23.32 -10.80 21.48
CA THR A 23 22.64 -9.52 21.69
C THR A 23 23.10 -8.48 20.67
N ILE A 24 24.40 -8.46 20.35
CA ILE A 24 24.96 -7.56 19.32
C ILE A 24 24.36 -7.92 17.96
N PHE A 25 24.34 -9.21 17.60
CA PHE A 25 23.77 -9.68 16.36
C PHE A 25 22.26 -9.37 16.25
N SER A 26 21.49 -9.54 17.34
CA SER A 26 20.08 -9.14 17.41
C SER A 26 19.87 -7.66 17.11
N VAL A 27 20.72 -6.78 17.67
CA VAL A 27 20.65 -5.33 17.41
C VAL A 27 21.01 -5.01 15.96
N ILE A 28 22.06 -5.62 15.41
CA ILE A 28 22.47 -5.42 14.01
C ILE A 28 21.33 -5.82 13.06
N VAL A 29 20.77 -7.02 13.24
CA VAL A 29 19.66 -7.50 12.39
C VAL A 29 18.42 -6.61 12.53
N PHE A 30 18.10 -6.15 13.74
CA PHE A 30 17.01 -5.21 13.99
C PHE A 30 17.21 -3.87 13.26
N VAL A 31 18.41 -3.29 13.35
CA VAL A 31 18.72 -2.02 12.68
C VAL A 31 18.68 -2.19 11.16
N LEU A 32 19.25 -3.29 10.64
CA LEU A 32 19.22 -3.59 9.21
C LEU A 32 17.77 -3.75 8.70
N ALA A 33 16.93 -4.49 9.43
CA ALA A 33 15.51 -4.65 9.09
C ALA A 33 14.76 -3.32 9.12
N THR A 34 15.04 -2.47 10.12
CA THR A 34 14.41 -1.15 10.26
C THR A 34 14.76 -0.23 9.09
N VAL A 35 16.04 -0.16 8.71
CA VAL A 35 16.49 0.66 7.58
C VAL A 35 15.97 0.11 6.25
N LEU A 36 15.90 -1.22 6.11
CA LEU A 36 15.43 -1.86 4.89
C LEU A 36 13.91 -1.78 4.73
N THR A 37 13.15 -1.60 5.81
CA THR A 37 11.66 -1.54 5.79
C THR A 37 11.11 -0.53 4.79
N PRO A 38 11.46 0.77 4.82
CA PRO A 38 10.91 1.72 3.87
C PRO A 38 11.27 1.40 2.41
N VAL A 39 12.51 0.97 2.17
CA VAL A 39 12.99 0.57 0.84
C VAL A 39 12.24 -0.67 0.33
N ALA A 40 12.00 -1.64 1.21
CA ALA A 40 11.26 -2.86 0.90
C ALA A 40 9.79 -2.58 0.56
N VAL A 41 9.14 -1.66 1.29
CA VAL A 41 7.75 -1.26 1.03
C VAL A 41 7.62 -0.56 -0.32
N VAL A 42 8.44 0.47 -0.56
CA VAL A 42 8.42 1.20 -1.84
C VAL A 42 8.83 0.30 -3.00
N GLY A 43 9.86 -0.52 -2.81
CA GLY A 43 10.33 -1.45 -3.84
C GLY A 43 9.30 -2.51 -4.18
N ASN A 44 8.65 -3.12 -3.19
CA ASN A 44 7.56 -4.06 -3.43
C ASN A 44 6.41 -3.38 -4.18
N TRP A 45 5.98 -2.18 -3.75
CA TRP A 45 4.94 -1.43 -4.46
C TRP A 45 5.32 -1.15 -5.92
N ALA A 46 6.55 -0.68 -6.18
CA ALA A 46 7.02 -0.40 -7.53
C ALA A 46 6.99 -1.68 -8.39
N HIS A 47 7.45 -2.80 -7.85
CA HIS A 47 7.40 -4.09 -8.54
C HIS A 47 5.97 -4.54 -8.81
N THR A 48 5.09 -4.51 -7.82
CA THR A 48 3.72 -5.03 -7.96
C THR A 48 2.78 -4.10 -8.69
N THR A 49 3.07 -2.79 -8.78
CA THR A 49 2.15 -1.79 -9.36
C THR A 49 2.62 -1.28 -10.70
N ILE A 50 3.93 -1.16 -10.92
CA ILE A 50 4.50 -0.61 -12.16
C ILE A 50 4.90 -1.72 -13.13
N LEU A 51 5.54 -2.78 -12.62
CA LEU A 51 6.09 -3.85 -13.46
C LEU A 51 5.07 -4.95 -13.77
N ASP A 52 4.05 -5.11 -12.92
CA ASP A 52 2.94 -6.03 -13.16
C ASP A 52 1.89 -5.37 -14.07
N THR A 53 1.67 -5.93 -15.27
CA THR A 53 0.76 -5.34 -16.26
C THR A 53 -0.69 -5.32 -15.77
N GLU A 54 -1.17 -6.38 -15.11
CA GLU A 54 -2.57 -6.44 -14.66
C GLU A 54 -2.80 -5.38 -13.60
N ARG A 55 -1.92 -5.32 -12.61
CA ARG A 55 -2.03 -4.36 -11.52
C ARG A 55 -1.82 -2.92 -11.97
N TYR A 56 -0.91 -2.69 -12.93
CA TYR A 56 -0.71 -1.38 -13.52
C TYR A 56 -2.00 -0.89 -14.20
N ILE A 57 -2.66 -1.74 -14.99
CA ILE A 57 -3.90 -1.38 -15.68
C ILE A 57 -5.07 -1.21 -14.72
N GLU A 58 -5.16 -1.98 -13.64
CA GLU A 58 -6.11 -1.71 -12.55
C GLU A 58 -5.89 -0.33 -11.92
N THR A 59 -4.65 0.14 -11.85
CA THR A 59 -4.30 1.45 -11.30
C THR A 59 -4.58 2.60 -12.27
N VAL A 60 -4.18 2.47 -13.54
CA VAL A 60 -4.29 3.57 -14.52
C VAL A 60 -5.58 3.56 -15.31
N GLY A 61 -6.27 2.43 -15.42
CA GLY A 61 -7.52 2.29 -16.17
C GLY A 61 -8.61 3.26 -15.70
N PRO A 62 -8.93 3.32 -14.39
CA PRO A 62 -9.97 4.22 -13.87
C PRO A 62 -9.68 5.71 -14.08
N ILE A 63 -8.43 6.09 -14.32
CA ILE A 63 -8.02 7.50 -14.53
C ILE A 63 -8.71 8.08 -15.77
N ALA A 64 -8.96 7.27 -16.81
CA ALA A 64 -9.63 7.70 -18.04
C ALA A 64 -11.07 8.17 -17.82
N SER A 65 -11.71 7.71 -16.73
CA SER A 65 -13.08 8.04 -16.38
C SER A 65 -13.18 9.20 -15.38
N SER A 66 -12.06 9.81 -14.99
CA SER A 66 -12.05 10.94 -14.05
C SER A 66 -12.45 12.24 -14.77
N PRO A 67 -13.44 13.00 -14.26
CA PRO A 67 -13.83 14.28 -14.85
C PRO A 67 -12.65 15.23 -15.04
N GLU A 68 -11.76 15.33 -14.05
CA GLU A 68 -10.60 16.24 -14.06
C GLU A 68 -9.61 15.89 -15.19
N VAL A 69 -9.45 14.60 -15.49
CA VAL A 69 -8.59 14.12 -16.57
C VAL A 69 -9.27 14.33 -17.92
N GLN A 70 -10.57 14.04 -18.00
CA GLN A 70 -11.36 14.23 -19.20
C GLN A 70 -11.42 15.69 -19.62
N GLU A 71 -11.66 16.62 -18.69
CA GLU A 71 -11.66 18.06 -18.91
C GLU A 71 -10.29 18.56 -19.40
N ALA A 72 -9.20 18.12 -18.77
CA ALA A 72 -7.85 18.49 -19.17
C ALA A 72 -7.52 18.03 -20.61
N PHE A 73 -7.86 16.78 -20.94
CA PHE A 73 -7.67 16.25 -22.29
C PHE A 73 -8.57 16.93 -23.32
N ALA A 74 -9.84 17.17 -22.98
CA ALA A 74 -10.78 17.81 -23.86
C ALA A 74 -10.37 19.25 -24.18
N GLY A 75 -9.88 20.01 -23.19
CA GLY A 75 -9.35 21.35 -23.39
C GLY A 75 -8.19 21.37 -24.38
N ILE A 76 -7.17 20.55 -24.15
CA ILE A 76 -5.97 20.51 -25.00
C ILE A 76 -6.27 20.06 -26.42
N VAL A 77 -7.11 19.03 -26.58
CA VAL A 77 -7.49 18.53 -27.91
C VAL A 77 -8.34 19.57 -28.64
N THR A 78 -9.24 20.25 -27.94
CA THR A 78 -10.04 21.33 -28.53
C THR A 78 -9.16 22.49 -28.99
N ASP A 79 -8.27 22.97 -28.12
CA ASP A 79 -7.36 24.07 -28.44
C ASP A 79 -6.46 23.71 -29.64
N ALA A 80 -5.89 22.49 -29.66
CA ALA A 80 -5.07 22.02 -30.77
C ALA A 80 -5.84 21.92 -32.10
N ILE A 81 -7.11 21.49 -32.07
CA ILE A 81 -7.95 21.42 -33.27
C ILE A 81 -8.31 22.83 -33.76
N VAL A 82 -8.68 23.73 -32.85
CA VAL A 82 -9.04 25.12 -33.18
C VAL A 82 -7.84 25.88 -33.77
N ASP A 83 -6.66 25.74 -33.17
CA ASP A 83 -5.42 26.34 -33.65
C ASP A 83 -5.04 25.85 -35.06
N GLN A 84 -5.32 24.58 -35.37
CA GLN A 84 -4.99 23.99 -36.67
C GLN A 84 -5.97 24.38 -37.79
N ILE A 85 -7.25 24.60 -37.45
CA ILE A 85 -8.31 24.90 -38.43
C ILE A 85 -8.43 26.40 -38.72
N ASP A 86 -7.98 27.27 -37.81
CA ASP A 86 -8.16 28.73 -37.86
C ASP A 86 -9.61 29.09 -38.27
N THR A 87 -10.53 28.73 -37.38
CA THR A 87 -11.98 28.80 -37.63
C THR A 87 -12.44 30.21 -38.01
N GLU A 88 -11.78 31.26 -37.51
CA GLU A 88 -12.11 32.65 -37.82
C GLU A 88 -11.76 33.00 -39.26
N SER A 89 -10.57 32.61 -39.72
CA SER A 89 -10.15 32.74 -41.12
C SER A 89 -11.06 31.96 -42.06
N LEU A 90 -11.38 30.71 -41.71
CA LEU A 90 -12.19 29.81 -42.53
C LEU A 90 -13.64 30.31 -42.70
N VAL A 91 -14.23 30.83 -41.62
CA VAL A 91 -15.56 31.46 -41.67
C VAL A 91 -15.51 32.80 -42.41
N GLY A 92 -14.47 33.61 -42.20
CA GLY A 92 -14.26 34.88 -42.88
C GLY A 92 -14.19 34.71 -44.39
N ASP A 93 -13.40 33.75 -44.87
CA ASP A 93 -13.27 33.41 -46.29
C ASP A 93 -14.60 32.94 -46.90
N PHE A 94 -15.33 32.07 -46.18
CA PHE A 94 -16.64 31.58 -46.64
C PHE A 94 -17.67 32.71 -46.75
N LEU A 95 -17.78 33.56 -45.73
CA LEU A 95 -18.68 34.72 -45.72
C LEU A 95 -18.27 35.76 -46.77
N GLY A 96 -16.97 35.96 -46.99
CA GLY A 96 -16.45 36.83 -48.04
C GLY A 96 -16.83 36.38 -49.45
N GLY A 97 -16.94 35.06 -49.66
CA GLY A 97 -17.42 34.47 -50.91
C GLY A 97 -18.94 34.63 -51.15
N ILE A 98 -19.76 34.59 -50.09
CA ILE A 98 -21.23 34.67 -50.18
C ILE A 98 -21.73 36.12 -50.11
N LEU A 99 -21.07 36.96 -49.31
CA LEU A 99 -21.40 38.36 -49.07
C LEU A 99 -20.20 39.26 -49.40
N PRO A 100 -19.83 39.41 -50.69
CA PRO A 100 -18.67 40.19 -51.08
C PRO A 100 -18.82 41.65 -50.64
N SER A 101 -17.79 42.22 -50.01
CA SER A 101 -17.75 43.64 -49.61
C SER A 101 -18.80 44.08 -48.58
N ASN A 102 -19.39 43.14 -47.83
CA ASN A 102 -20.39 43.44 -46.82
C ASN A 102 -19.75 43.61 -45.42
N PRO A 103 -19.97 44.73 -44.70
CA PRO A 103 -19.45 44.92 -43.34
C PRO A 103 -20.05 43.94 -42.30
N LEU A 104 -21.07 43.16 -42.67
CA LEU A 104 -21.60 42.07 -41.86
C LEU A 104 -20.66 40.86 -41.80
N THR A 105 -19.77 40.67 -42.79
CA THR A 105 -18.83 39.54 -42.84
C THR A 105 -17.91 39.55 -41.63
N ASP A 106 -17.22 40.67 -41.38
CA ASP A 106 -16.30 40.81 -40.24
C ASP A 106 -17.04 40.77 -38.89
N ARG A 107 -18.31 41.19 -38.85
CA ARG A 107 -19.12 41.18 -37.61
C ARG A 107 -19.65 39.80 -37.25
N LEU A 108 -19.85 38.92 -38.23
CA LEU A 108 -20.41 37.58 -38.03
C LEU A 108 -19.32 36.51 -37.93
N ALA A 109 -18.14 36.75 -38.51
CA ALA A 109 -17.04 35.80 -38.49
C ALA A 109 -16.67 35.36 -37.06
N GLY A 110 -16.39 36.31 -36.16
CA GLY A 110 -16.07 36.00 -34.76
C GLY A 110 -17.15 35.20 -34.03
N PRO A 111 -18.42 35.66 -33.95
CA PRO A 111 -19.49 34.91 -33.29
C PRO A 111 -19.76 33.52 -33.88
N LEU A 112 -19.67 33.36 -35.20
CA LEU A 112 -19.83 32.06 -35.85
C LEU A 112 -18.63 31.13 -35.60
N ALA A 113 -17.41 31.66 -35.63
CA ALA A 113 -16.20 30.91 -35.27
C ALA A 113 -16.28 30.41 -33.82
N THR A 114 -16.72 31.26 -32.88
CA THR A 114 -17.00 30.85 -31.49
C THR A 114 -18.05 29.75 -31.41
N GLY A 115 -19.13 29.83 -32.21
CA GLY A 115 -20.15 28.79 -32.28
C GLY A 115 -19.59 27.45 -32.78
N ILE A 116 -18.77 27.46 -33.83
CA ILE A 116 -18.10 26.27 -34.35
C ILE A 116 -17.11 25.70 -33.33
N ASN A 117 -16.28 26.54 -32.71
CA ASN A 117 -15.35 26.12 -31.66
C ASN A 117 -16.09 25.46 -30.49
N GLY A 118 -17.27 25.97 -30.11
CA GLY A 118 -18.13 25.34 -29.11
C GLY A 118 -18.66 23.96 -29.52
N LEU A 119 -19.00 23.76 -30.80
CA LEU A 119 -19.38 22.45 -31.31
C LEU A 119 -18.21 21.47 -31.36
N ILE A 120 -17.00 21.94 -31.70
CA ILE A 120 -15.77 21.15 -31.62
C ILE A 120 -15.56 20.71 -30.17
N GLY A 121 -15.63 21.63 -29.22
CA GLY A 121 -15.51 21.32 -27.78
C GLY A 121 -16.51 20.27 -27.31
N GLN A 122 -17.79 20.40 -27.69
CA GLN A 122 -18.83 19.40 -27.35
C GLN A 122 -18.57 18.03 -27.98
N ALA A 123 -18.10 17.99 -29.22
CA ALA A 123 -17.77 16.73 -29.89
C ALA A 123 -16.57 16.05 -29.23
N VAL A 124 -15.54 16.82 -28.85
CA VAL A 124 -14.37 16.32 -28.12
C VAL A 124 -14.78 15.83 -26.73
N ASP A 125 -15.58 16.59 -25.98
CA ASP A 125 -16.07 16.21 -24.66
C ASP A 125 -16.90 14.91 -24.71
N SER A 126 -17.80 14.79 -25.69
CA SER A 126 -18.56 13.56 -25.92
C SER A 126 -17.68 12.37 -26.31
N PHE A 127 -16.55 12.61 -26.96
CA PHE A 127 -15.59 11.57 -27.30
C PHE A 127 -14.78 11.13 -26.08
N VAL A 128 -14.23 12.08 -25.32
CA VAL A 128 -13.37 11.81 -24.16
C VAL A 128 -14.15 11.17 -23.01
N SER A 129 -15.44 11.48 -22.87
CA SER A 129 -16.33 10.82 -21.91
C SER A 129 -16.84 9.43 -22.33
N SER A 130 -16.48 8.95 -23.54
CA SER A 130 -17.00 7.70 -24.09
C SER A 130 -16.24 6.45 -23.64
N ASP A 131 -16.89 5.29 -23.76
CA ASP A 131 -16.26 3.97 -23.59
C ASP A 131 -15.13 3.74 -24.62
N LEU A 132 -15.21 4.37 -25.81
CA LEU A 132 -14.16 4.26 -26.83
C LEU A 132 -12.86 4.89 -26.33
N PHE A 133 -12.93 6.07 -25.71
CA PHE A 133 -11.76 6.71 -25.10
C PHE A 133 -11.18 5.85 -23.98
N THR A 134 -12.03 5.33 -23.09
CA THR A 134 -11.59 4.47 -21.98
C THR A 134 -10.89 3.20 -22.49
N ASN A 135 -11.43 2.55 -23.52
CA ASN A 135 -10.81 1.38 -24.14
C ASN A 135 -9.49 1.72 -24.84
N ALA A 136 -9.43 2.85 -25.55
CA ALA A 136 -8.20 3.33 -26.18
C ALA A 136 -7.12 3.63 -25.13
N TRP A 137 -7.50 4.28 -24.03
CA TRP A 137 -6.62 4.57 -22.89
C TRP A 137 -6.00 3.31 -22.30
N ILE A 138 -6.81 2.28 -22.00
CA ILE A 138 -6.33 1.01 -21.44
C ILE A 138 -5.37 0.32 -22.40
N LYS A 139 -5.70 0.26 -23.70
CA LYS A 139 -4.85 -0.35 -24.73
C LYS A 139 -3.50 0.39 -24.85
N LEU A 140 -3.53 1.72 -24.89
CA LEU A 140 -2.33 2.56 -24.98
C LEU A 140 -1.43 2.38 -23.76
N ASN A 141 -1.99 2.46 -22.56
CA ASN A 141 -1.25 2.25 -21.31
C ASN A 141 -0.66 0.83 -21.23
N THR A 142 -1.38 -0.18 -21.72
CA THR A 142 -0.88 -1.56 -21.78
C THR A 142 0.34 -1.66 -22.70
N ALA A 143 0.28 -1.03 -23.88
CA ALA A 143 1.39 -1.01 -24.82
C ALA A 143 2.61 -0.26 -24.25
N ALA A 144 2.38 0.91 -23.64
CA ALA A 144 3.42 1.70 -22.99
C ALA A 144 4.11 0.94 -21.86
N GLN A 145 3.34 0.28 -20.99
CA GLN A 145 3.88 -0.52 -19.88
C GLN A 145 4.73 -1.69 -20.37
N LYS A 146 4.26 -2.42 -21.39
CA LYS A 146 5.03 -3.51 -22.00
C LYS A 146 6.33 -3.00 -22.63
N GLY A 147 6.29 -1.84 -23.28
CA GLY A 147 7.47 -1.16 -23.80
C GLY A 147 8.49 -0.84 -22.69
N LEU A 148 8.03 -0.26 -21.58
CA LEU A 148 8.86 0.03 -20.42
C LEU A 148 9.52 -1.23 -19.85
N VAL A 149 8.76 -2.31 -19.67
CA VAL A 149 9.29 -3.58 -19.15
C VAL A 149 10.33 -4.19 -20.09
N ALA A 150 10.13 -4.11 -21.41
CA ALA A 150 11.10 -4.58 -22.39
C ALA A 150 12.43 -3.80 -22.30
N ILE A 151 12.37 -2.47 -22.11
CA ILE A 151 13.56 -1.61 -21.90
C ILE A 151 14.35 -2.05 -20.65
N LEU A 152 13.63 -2.37 -19.57
CA LEU A 152 14.23 -2.79 -18.30
C LEU A 152 14.83 -4.20 -18.37
N LYS A 153 14.22 -5.11 -19.15
CA LYS A 153 14.71 -6.48 -19.36
C LYS A 153 15.90 -6.58 -20.31
N ASN A 154 16.23 -5.50 -21.02
CA ASN A 154 17.26 -5.49 -22.07
C ASN A 154 16.97 -6.57 -23.15
N GLU A 155 15.69 -6.79 -23.45
CA GLU A 155 15.26 -7.73 -24.48
C GLU A 155 15.38 -7.09 -25.87
N PRO A 156 16.05 -7.74 -26.85
CA PRO A 156 16.19 -7.24 -28.21
C PRO A 156 14.89 -7.50 -28.99
N SER A 157 13.81 -6.80 -28.63
CA SER A 157 12.58 -6.73 -29.42
C SER A 157 11.73 -5.57 -28.92
N GLY A 158 11.89 -4.40 -29.56
CA GLY A 158 11.13 -3.20 -29.24
C GLY A 158 11.72 -1.96 -29.96
N PRO A 159 10.98 -0.85 -30.03
CA PRO A 159 11.32 0.29 -30.86
C PRO A 159 12.30 1.25 -30.17
N ILE A 160 13.34 0.72 -29.50
CA ILE A 160 14.26 1.51 -28.67
C ILE A 160 15.64 1.54 -29.30
N GLU A 161 16.14 2.75 -29.53
CA GLU A 161 17.50 3.00 -30.00
C GLU A 161 18.26 3.79 -28.92
N ILE A 162 19.54 3.46 -28.76
CA ILE A 162 20.45 4.25 -27.93
C ILE A 162 21.02 5.33 -28.84
N GLN A 163 20.66 6.59 -28.60
CA GLN A 163 21.26 7.74 -29.29
C GLN A 163 22.13 8.52 -28.30
N GLY A 164 23.45 8.36 -28.43
CA GLY A 164 24.40 9.05 -27.55
C GLY A 164 24.30 8.58 -26.09
N ASP A 165 24.08 9.53 -25.18
CA ASP A 165 23.95 9.31 -23.72
C ASP A 165 22.47 9.16 -23.27
N ASP A 166 21.52 9.12 -24.20
CA ASP A 166 20.09 9.04 -23.89
C ASP A 166 19.46 7.78 -24.47
N VAL A 167 18.47 7.26 -23.74
CA VAL A 167 17.64 6.15 -24.24
C VAL A 167 16.34 6.72 -24.75
N VAL A 168 16.24 6.64 -26.08
CA VAL A 168 15.15 7.22 -26.84
C VAL A 168 14.21 6.09 -27.22
N LEU A 169 12.95 6.24 -26.80
CA LEU A 169 11.89 5.40 -27.31
C LEU A 169 11.45 5.97 -28.66
N ASN A 170 11.67 5.21 -29.72
CA ASN A 170 11.02 5.50 -30.98
C ASN A 170 9.55 5.11 -30.83
N LEU A 171 8.68 6.11 -30.80
CA LEU A 171 7.25 5.90 -30.64
C LEU A 171 6.59 5.45 -31.95
N ASP A 172 7.28 5.35 -33.09
CA ASP A 172 6.70 4.99 -34.39
C ASP A 172 5.79 3.76 -34.30
N THR A 173 6.28 2.64 -33.73
CA THR A 173 5.49 1.41 -33.62
C THR A 173 4.31 1.55 -32.65
N ILE A 174 4.42 2.40 -31.62
CA ILE A 174 3.35 2.64 -30.64
C ILE A 174 2.30 3.60 -31.21
N ILE A 175 2.74 4.63 -31.94
CA ILE A 175 1.91 5.61 -32.63
C ILE A 175 1.15 4.92 -33.77
N GLU A 176 1.82 4.10 -34.59
CA GLU A 176 1.17 3.32 -35.64
C GLU A 176 0.12 2.37 -35.05
N LEU A 177 0.46 1.67 -33.95
CA LEU A 177 -0.50 0.82 -33.25
C LEU A 177 -1.67 1.65 -32.69
N ALA A 178 -1.42 2.83 -32.13
CA ALA A 178 -2.47 3.71 -31.61
C ALA A 178 -3.37 4.26 -32.72
N GLN A 179 -2.80 4.75 -33.82
CA GLN A 179 -3.54 5.27 -34.98
C GLN A 179 -4.39 4.19 -35.63
N GLN A 180 -3.82 3.01 -35.87
CA GLN A 180 -4.54 1.89 -36.47
C GLN A 180 -5.74 1.47 -35.61
N ARG A 181 -5.57 1.50 -34.28
CA ARG A 181 -6.65 1.18 -33.35
C ARG A 181 -7.73 2.27 -33.26
N LEU A 182 -7.36 3.54 -33.33
CA LEU A 182 -8.33 4.64 -33.38
C LEU A 182 -9.16 4.58 -34.67
N VAL A 183 -8.54 4.21 -35.79
CA VAL A 183 -9.22 3.98 -37.07
C VAL A 183 -10.18 2.78 -37.00
N ASP A 184 -9.76 1.67 -36.40
CA ASP A 184 -10.60 0.47 -36.21
C ASP A 184 -11.86 0.77 -35.37
N GLU A 185 -11.77 1.72 -34.43
CA GLU A 185 -12.86 2.14 -33.53
C GLU A 185 -13.69 3.31 -34.11
N GLY A 186 -13.48 3.67 -35.40
CA GLY A 186 -14.30 4.64 -36.14
C GLY A 186 -13.77 6.08 -36.15
N ILE A 187 -12.60 6.33 -35.57
CA ILE A 187 -11.95 7.65 -35.49
C ILE A 187 -11.01 7.79 -36.69
N SER A 188 -11.58 8.00 -37.87
CA SER A 188 -10.85 7.97 -39.15
C SER A 188 -9.81 9.09 -39.30
N PHE A 189 -9.97 10.22 -38.62
CA PHE A 189 -8.99 11.31 -38.66
C PHE A 189 -7.65 10.93 -38.00
N ALA A 190 -7.63 9.93 -37.12
CA ALA A 190 -6.41 9.46 -36.47
C ALA A 190 -5.38 8.92 -37.47
N ALA A 191 -5.82 8.41 -38.64
CA ALA A 191 -4.95 7.98 -39.73
C ALA A 191 -4.15 9.14 -40.37
N ASN A 192 -4.67 10.36 -40.28
CA ASN A 192 -4.12 11.55 -40.95
C ASN A 192 -3.29 12.44 -40.01
N ILE A 193 -3.22 12.10 -38.72
CA ILE A 193 -2.37 12.82 -37.76
C ILE A 193 -0.91 12.52 -38.10
N THR A 194 -0.24 13.44 -38.77
CA THR A 194 1.19 13.31 -39.09
C THR A 194 1.99 13.94 -37.95
N ILE A 195 2.55 13.10 -37.07
CA ILE A 195 3.41 13.56 -35.98
C ILE A 195 4.81 13.84 -36.55
N PRO A 196 5.37 15.06 -36.40
CA PRO A 196 6.72 15.38 -36.85
C PRO A 196 7.76 14.41 -36.26
N PRO A 197 8.78 13.97 -37.02
CA PRO A 197 9.79 13.00 -36.54
C PRO A 197 10.50 13.41 -35.25
N THR A 198 10.63 14.72 -35.01
CA THR A 198 11.18 15.32 -33.78
C THR A 198 10.33 15.05 -32.54
N ASP A 199 9.02 14.87 -32.69
CA ASP A 199 8.08 14.64 -31.57
C ASP A 199 7.82 13.14 -31.34
N LYS A 200 8.36 12.28 -32.21
CA LYS A 200 8.26 10.81 -32.11
C LYS A 200 9.34 10.19 -31.21
N GLN A 201 10.29 11.01 -30.78
CA GLN A 201 11.42 10.61 -29.96
C GLN A 201 11.21 11.21 -28.57
N PHE A 202 10.78 10.37 -27.64
CA PHE A 202 10.64 10.80 -26.25
C PHE A 202 11.88 10.37 -25.48
N VAL A 203 12.59 11.34 -24.91
CA VAL A 203 13.65 11.08 -23.93
C VAL A 203 12.97 10.56 -22.67
N LEU A 204 12.85 9.24 -22.57
CA LEU A 204 12.21 8.60 -21.42
C LEU A 204 13.03 8.82 -20.15
N MET A 205 14.35 8.73 -20.29
CA MET A 205 15.28 8.87 -19.19
C MET A 205 16.71 9.06 -19.71
N THR A 206 17.51 9.76 -18.93
CA THR A 206 18.96 9.85 -19.15
C THR A 206 19.61 8.49 -18.92
N ALA A 207 20.71 8.16 -19.62
CA ALA A 207 21.39 6.87 -19.43
C ALA A 207 21.77 6.54 -17.96
N PRO A 208 22.16 7.51 -17.09
CA PRO A 208 22.39 7.23 -15.68
C PRO A 208 21.15 6.77 -14.93
N ALA A 209 19.98 7.35 -15.22
CA ALA A 209 18.70 6.96 -14.62
C ALA A 209 18.24 5.59 -15.13
N LEU A 210 18.46 5.29 -16.41
CA LEU A 210 18.20 3.95 -16.95
C LEU A 210 19.08 2.89 -16.31
N ASN A 211 20.38 3.17 -16.15
CA ASN A 211 21.27 2.23 -15.49
C ASN A 211 20.82 1.98 -14.04
N GLN A 212 20.37 3.00 -13.31
CA GLN A 212 19.81 2.81 -11.98
C GLN A 212 18.52 1.97 -12.00
N ALA A 213 17.61 2.25 -12.94
CA ALA A 213 16.37 1.49 -13.10
C ALA A 213 16.63 0.02 -13.51
N ARG A 214 17.59 -0.22 -14.40
CA ARG A 214 18.04 -1.56 -14.79
C ARG A 214 18.76 -2.28 -13.67
N ILE A 215 19.62 -1.60 -12.91
CA ILE A 215 20.24 -2.16 -11.71
C ILE A 215 19.12 -2.58 -10.74
N PHE A 216 18.19 -1.67 -10.43
CA PHE A 216 17.05 -1.95 -9.57
C PHE A 216 16.23 -3.15 -10.09
N TYR A 217 15.90 -3.20 -11.38
CA TYR A 217 15.19 -4.31 -12.04
C TYR A 217 15.98 -5.64 -11.97
N SER A 218 17.29 -5.62 -12.24
CA SER A 218 18.13 -6.81 -12.26
C SER A 218 18.35 -7.43 -10.87
N PHE A 219 18.42 -6.61 -9.83
CA PHE A 219 18.48 -7.08 -8.44
C PHE A 219 17.12 -7.51 -7.87
N SER A 220 16.00 -7.25 -8.59
CA SER A 220 14.66 -7.31 -8.02
C SER A 220 13.74 -8.40 -8.53
N ALA A 221 13.87 -8.89 -9.77
CA ALA A 221 12.82 -9.74 -10.36
C ALA A 221 12.44 -11.00 -9.53
N PRO A 222 13.34 -11.67 -8.77
CA PRO A 222 12.94 -12.67 -7.78
C PRO A 222 12.91 -12.13 -6.34
N ILE A 223 13.83 -11.24 -5.96
CA ILE A 223 14.05 -10.85 -4.55
C ILE A 223 12.99 -9.86 -4.06
N LEU A 224 12.51 -8.93 -4.91
CA LEU A 224 11.52 -7.94 -4.50
C LEU A 224 10.16 -8.56 -4.20
N THR A 225 9.81 -9.69 -4.84
CA THR A 225 8.61 -10.45 -4.46
C THR A 225 8.68 -10.96 -3.02
N TRP A 226 9.87 -11.29 -2.53
CA TRP A 226 10.09 -11.82 -1.19
C TRP A 226 10.65 -10.77 -0.20
N VAL A 227 10.94 -9.55 -0.63
CA VAL A 227 11.67 -8.57 0.20
C VAL A 227 10.94 -8.25 1.50
N LEU A 228 9.61 -8.13 1.45
CA LEU A 228 8.78 -7.92 2.64
C LEU A 228 8.84 -9.13 3.59
N VAL A 229 8.81 -10.35 3.03
CA VAL A 229 8.94 -11.60 3.80
C VAL A 229 10.32 -11.70 4.44
N ILE A 230 11.38 -11.31 3.72
CA ILE A 230 12.76 -11.29 4.23
C ILE A 230 12.90 -10.30 5.37
N VAL A 231 12.39 -9.06 5.22
CA VAL A 231 12.41 -8.04 6.28
C VAL A 231 11.62 -8.52 7.50
N ALA A 232 10.44 -9.11 7.29
CA ALA A 232 9.65 -9.70 8.38
C ALA A 232 10.42 -10.83 9.09
N ALA A 233 11.06 -11.73 8.34
CA ALA A 233 11.88 -12.81 8.88
C ALA A 233 13.08 -12.28 9.67
N MET A 234 13.70 -11.18 9.22
CA MET A 234 14.77 -10.52 9.97
C MET A 234 14.27 -9.94 11.29
N PHE A 235 13.09 -9.32 11.33
CA PHE A 235 12.51 -8.86 12.58
C PHE A 235 12.20 -10.01 13.54
N VAL A 236 11.64 -11.12 13.03
CA VAL A 236 11.42 -12.33 13.82
C VAL A 236 12.74 -12.87 14.35
N LEU A 237 13.78 -12.97 13.53
CA LEU A 237 15.11 -13.41 13.92
C LEU A 237 15.71 -12.51 15.01
N ALA A 238 15.58 -11.19 14.86
CA ALA A 238 16.01 -10.22 15.86
C ALA A 238 15.31 -10.44 17.21
N ILE A 239 13.99 -10.69 17.20
CA ILE A 239 13.21 -11.02 18.40
C ILE A 239 13.69 -12.34 19.03
N LEU A 240 13.90 -13.39 18.23
CA LEU A 240 14.31 -14.71 18.73
C LEU A 240 15.68 -14.70 19.42
N LEU A 241 16.62 -13.93 18.87
CA LEU A 241 17.98 -13.76 19.38
C LEU A 241 18.06 -12.84 20.59
N ALA A 242 17.08 -11.95 20.77
CA ALA A 242 17.10 -10.96 21.83
C ALA A 242 16.97 -11.58 23.22
N ARG A 243 17.74 -11.05 24.18
CA ARG A 243 17.65 -11.44 25.60
C ARG A 243 16.29 -11.07 26.22
N ARG A 244 15.63 -10.01 25.72
CA ARG A 244 14.35 -9.50 26.23
C ARG A 244 13.31 -9.44 25.10
N ARG A 245 12.87 -10.62 24.64
CA ARG A 245 11.96 -10.80 23.48
C ARG A 245 10.73 -9.87 23.47
N ALA A 246 10.07 -9.71 24.61
CA ALA A 246 8.90 -8.83 24.73
C ALA A 246 9.22 -7.36 24.43
N ARG A 247 10.34 -6.83 24.95
CA ARG A 247 10.77 -5.45 24.67
C ARG A 247 11.21 -5.29 23.22
N THR A 248 11.90 -6.28 22.66
CA THR A 248 12.29 -6.26 21.25
C THR A 248 11.07 -6.30 20.34
N THR A 249 10.02 -7.05 20.69
CA THR A 249 8.76 -7.08 19.93
C THR A 249 8.11 -5.69 19.89
N VAL A 250 8.05 -5.00 21.05
CA VAL A 250 7.58 -3.60 21.09
C VAL A 250 8.46 -2.69 20.23
N ALA A 251 9.78 -2.82 20.30
CA ALA A 251 10.70 -2.02 19.49
C ALA A 251 10.52 -2.27 17.98
N VAL A 252 10.26 -3.51 17.55
CA VAL A 252 9.92 -3.85 16.16
C VAL A 252 8.65 -3.15 15.73
N GLY A 253 7.58 -3.24 16.54
CA GLY A 253 6.35 -2.55 16.23
C GLY A 253 6.54 -1.03 16.13
N ILE A 254 7.30 -0.40 17.04
CA ILE A 254 7.61 1.04 16.97
C ILE A 254 8.43 1.38 15.72
N ALA A 255 9.41 0.55 15.34
CA ALA A 255 10.22 0.76 14.15
C ALA A 255 9.36 0.73 12.88
N VAL A 256 8.50 -0.27 12.72
CA VAL A 256 7.59 -0.40 11.57
C VAL A 256 6.56 0.73 11.56
N LEU A 257 6.00 1.10 12.73
CA LEU A 257 5.09 2.24 12.87
C LEU A 257 5.77 3.53 12.39
N GLY A 258 6.98 3.80 12.88
CA GLY A 258 7.75 5.00 12.52
C GLY A 258 8.07 5.05 11.03
N SER A 259 8.56 3.96 10.45
CA SER A 259 8.82 3.88 9.01
C SER A 259 7.56 4.11 8.18
N SER A 260 6.43 3.53 8.60
CA SER A 260 5.17 3.67 7.87
C SER A 260 4.60 5.08 7.98
N LEU A 261 4.69 5.73 9.14
CA LEU A 261 4.28 7.13 9.33
C LEU A 261 5.14 8.09 8.51
N VAL A 262 6.46 7.87 8.44
CA VAL A 262 7.35 8.69 7.63
C VAL A 262 7.00 8.57 6.15
N LEU A 263 6.82 7.35 5.64
CA LEU A 263 6.41 7.14 4.25
C LEU A 263 5.03 7.74 3.96
N TYR A 264 4.06 7.55 4.85
CA TYR A 264 2.72 8.13 4.70
C TYR A 264 2.78 9.66 4.65
N ALA A 265 3.54 10.27 5.55
CA ALA A 265 3.76 11.71 5.54
C ALA A 265 4.43 12.19 4.24
N MET A 266 5.46 11.48 3.76
CA MET A 266 6.12 11.80 2.48
C MET A 266 5.15 11.77 1.30
N ILE A 267 4.21 10.83 1.26
CA ILE A 267 3.18 10.77 0.22
C ILE A 267 2.23 11.97 0.33
N THR A 268 1.71 12.26 1.53
CA THR A 268 0.79 13.39 1.73
C THR A 268 1.45 14.74 1.42
N PHE A 269 2.71 14.94 1.83
CA PHE A 269 3.45 16.16 1.48
C PHE A 269 3.84 16.19 0.01
N GLY A 270 4.15 15.03 -0.58
CA GLY A 270 4.52 14.90 -1.99
C GLY A 270 3.39 15.32 -2.93
N GLU A 271 2.14 14.99 -2.59
CA GLU A 271 0.96 15.43 -3.33
C GLU A 271 0.93 16.95 -3.48
N GLY A 272 1.04 17.69 -2.36
CA GLY A 272 1.06 19.15 -2.39
C GLY A 272 2.22 19.73 -3.20
N ILE A 273 3.40 19.12 -3.15
CA ILE A 273 4.54 19.55 -3.97
C ILE A 273 4.25 19.37 -5.46
N VAL A 274 3.64 18.25 -5.85
CA VAL A 274 3.28 17.96 -7.24
C VAL A 274 2.18 18.91 -7.71
N THR A 275 1.08 19.05 -6.97
CA THR A 275 -0.03 19.92 -7.33
C THR A 275 0.41 21.36 -7.53
N ASN A 276 1.27 21.89 -6.65
CA ASN A 276 1.77 23.26 -6.76
C ASN A 276 2.59 23.52 -8.05
N GLN A 277 3.14 22.49 -8.70
CA GLN A 277 3.84 22.65 -9.99
C GLN A 277 2.88 22.85 -11.16
N PHE A 278 1.63 22.44 -11.00
CA PHE A 278 0.57 22.52 -12.02
C PHE A 278 -0.47 23.60 -11.69
N GLU A 279 -0.25 24.40 -10.66
CA GLU A 279 -1.15 25.49 -10.24
C GLU A 279 -1.39 26.47 -11.41
N GLY A 280 -2.66 26.69 -11.74
CA GLY A 280 -3.06 27.55 -12.87
C GLY A 280 -2.95 26.90 -14.25
N SER A 281 -2.58 25.61 -14.34
CA SER A 281 -2.62 24.84 -15.58
C SER A 281 -3.93 24.04 -15.72
N VAL A 282 -4.27 23.65 -16.95
CA VAL A 282 -5.42 22.75 -17.22
C VAL A 282 -5.28 21.36 -16.57
N PHE A 283 -4.07 20.99 -16.12
CA PHE A 283 -3.79 19.69 -15.50
C PHE A 283 -3.83 19.70 -13.96
N GLU A 284 -4.11 20.84 -13.33
CA GLU A 284 -4.07 20.98 -11.87
C GLU A 284 -4.94 19.94 -11.15
N GLY A 285 -6.16 19.71 -11.62
CA GLY A 285 -7.04 18.66 -11.07
C GLY A 285 -6.61 17.25 -11.48
N ALA A 286 -6.23 17.07 -12.75
CA ALA A 286 -5.85 15.77 -13.31
C ALA A 286 -4.65 15.14 -12.60
N VAL A 287 -3.63 15.95 -12.24
CA VAL A 287 -2.42 15.44 -11.60
C VAL A 287 -2.68 14.89 -10.20
N VAL A 288 -3.63 15.48 -9.46
CA VAL A 288 -4.05 15.00 -8.13
C VAL A 288 -4.67 13.61 -8.25
N VAL A 289 -5.59 13.43 -9.21
CA VAL A 289 -6.24 12.15 -9.49
C VAL A 289 -5.22 11.08 -9.85
N VAL A 290 -4.27 11.42 -10.73
CA VAL A 290 -3.20 10.49 -11.13
C VAL A 290 -2.35 10.12 -9.92
N TYR A 291 -1.91 11.09 -9.13
CA TYR A 291 -1.06 10.86 -7.95
C TYR A 291 -1.75 9.93 -6.93
N GLN A 292 -3.01 10.24 -6.59
CA GLN A 292 -3.78 9.47 -5.62
C GLN A 292 -4.07 8.04 -6.11
N ASN A 293 -4.47 7.87 -7.37
CA ASN A 293 -4.72 6.53 -7.91
C ASN A 293 -3.44 5.69 -7.94
N PHE A 294 -2.32 6.27 -8.38
CA PHE A 294 -1.05 5.57 -8.49
C PHE A 294 -0.53 5.08 -7.13
N LEU A 295 -0.72 5.89 -6.09
CA LEU A 295 -0.26 5.59 -4.73
C LEU A 295 -1.30 4.90 -3.85
N ASN A 296 -2.52 4.70 -4.33
CA ASN A 296 -3.61 4.11 -3.52
C ASN A 296 -3.21 2.75 -2.91
N TYR A 297 -2.58 1.88 -3.70
CA TYR A 297 -2.10 0.59 -3.21
C TYR A 297 -0.96 0.73 -2.19
N LEU A 298 -0.07 1.71 -2.36
CA LEU A 298 0.99 2.00 -1.39
C LEU A 298 0.39 2.49 -0.07
N VAL A 299 -0.56 3.43 -0.14
CA VAL A 299 -1.27 3.99 1.02
C VAL A 299 -2.03 2.89 1.76
N SER A 300 -2.75 2.04 1.04
CA SER A 300 -3.47 0.89 1.61
C SER A 300 -2.51 -0.07 2.33
N GLY A 301 -1.36 -0.39 1.72
CA GLY A 301 -0.32 -1.21 2.36
C GLY A 301 0.27 -0.56 3.61
N LEU A 302 0.52 0.76 3.59
CA LEU A 302 1.00 1.51 4.75
C LEU A 302 -0.03 1.52 5.89
N GLN A 303 -1.32 1.70 5.60
CA GLN A 303 -2.38 1.62 6.60
C GLN A 303 -2.43 0.23 7.26
N ALA A 304 -2.27 -0.84 6.48
CA ALA A 304 -2.16 -2.21 7.00
C ALA A 304 -0.93 -2.38 7.91
N LEU A 305 0.23 -1.84 7.52
CA LEU A 305 1.44 -1.86 8.36
C LEU A 305 1.29 -1.04 9.64
N LEU A 306 0.61 0.11 9.59
CA LEU A 306 0.28 0.91 10.77
C LEU A 306 -0.59 0.09 11.73
N ALA A 307 -1.67 -0.53 11.25
CA ALA A 307 -2.52 -1.39 12.07
C ALA A 307 -1.74 -2.58 12.68
N LEU A 308 -0.95 -3.28 11.85
CA LEU A 308 -0.10 -4.38 12.28
C LEU A 308 0.89 -3.95 13.37
N SER A 309 1.51 -2.79 13.20
CA SER A 309 2.50 -2.26 14.15
C SER A 309 1.89 -1.99 15.53
N VAL A 310 0.67 -1.43 15.60
CA VAL A 310 -0.06 -1.23 16.85
C VAL A 310 -0.31 -2.56 17.55
N ILE A 311 -0.67 -3.59 16.80
CA ILE A 311 -0.95 -4.94 17.32
C ILE A 311 0.32 -5.61 17.82
N VAL A 312 1.43 -5.48 17.09
CA VAL A 312 2.75 -5.97 17.52
C VAL A 312 3.23 -5.24 18.79
N ILE A 313 3.02 -3.93 18.89
CA ILE A 313 3.32 -3.14 20.10
C ILE A 313 2.48 -3.64 21.27
N ALA A 314 1.17 -3.77 21.10
CA ALA A 314 0.26 -4.23 22.14
C ALA A 314 0.59 -5.65 22.59
N GLY A 315 0.83 -6.57 21.66
CA GLY A 315 1.20 -7.95 21.93
C GLY A 315 2.55 -8.07 22.64
N GLY A 316 3.56 -7.32 22.18
CA GLY A 316 4.87 -7.26 22.83
C GLY A 316 4.80 -6.66 24.24
N TRP A 317 3.99 -5.62 24.44
CA TRP A 317 3.78 -4.98 25.73
C TRP A 317 3.07 -5.93 26.70
N LEU A 318 1.99 -6.59 26.25
CA LEU A 318 1.30 -7.60 27.04
C LEU A 318 2.23 -8.77 27.39
N ALA A 319 3.06 -9.27 26.48
CA ALA A 319 4.03 -10.33 26.79
C ALA A 319 5.16 -9.88 27.74
N GLY A 320 5.29 -8.57 28.01
CA GLY A 320 6.30 -7.99 28.88
C GLY A 320 6.07 -8.24 30.37
N ARG A 321 7.06 -7.94 31.21
CA ARG A 321 6.97 -8.09 32.68
C ARG A 321 6.65 -6.78 33.41
N THR A 322 6.09 -5.79 32.72
CA THR A 322 5.74 -4.49 33.32
C THR A 322 4.52 -4.63 34.25
N ASN A 323 4.47 -3.83 35.31
CA ASN A 323 3.37 -3.86 36.28
C ASN A 323 2.01 -3.60 35.61
N SER A 324 1.97 -2.66 34.66
CA SER A 324 0.76 -2.35 33.88
C SER A 324 0.31 -3.50 32.98
N ALA A 325 1.23 -4.19 32.31
CA ALA A 325 0.88 -5.36 31.49
C ALA A 325 0.39 -6.54 32.36
N ASN A 326 0.99 -6.75 33.53
CA ASN A 326 0.53 -7.75 34.49
C ASN A 326 -0.86 -7.42 35.04
N TYR A 327 -1.12 -6.14 35.34
CA TYR A 327 -2.42 -5.66 35.79
C TYR A 327 -3.51 -5.92 34.73
N VAL A 328 -3.28 -5.50 33.48
CA VAL A 328 -4.25 -5.70 32.38
C VAL A 328 -4.48 -7.18 32.11
N ARG A 329 -3.43 -8.01 32.06
CA ARG A 329 -3.59 -9.47 31.94
C ARG A 329 -4.35 -10.08 33.11
N GLY A 330 -4.10 -9.60 34.32
CA GLY A 330 -4.81 -10.01 35.53
C GLY A 330 -6.28 -9.66 35.48
N LEU A 331 -6.62 -8.44 35.06
CA LEU A 331 -8.00 -7.98 34.89
C LEU A 331 -8.73 -8.81 33.82
N LEU A 332 -8.12 -8.98 32.64
CA LEU A 332 -8.67 -9.81 31.56
C LEU A 332 -8.88 -11.25 32.01
N THR A 333 -7.89 -11.83 32.69
CA THR A 333 -7.97 -13.20 33.21
C THR A 333 -9.09 -13.33 34.25
N ARG A 334 -9.19 -12.39 35.20
CA ARG A 334 -10.26 -12.40 36.20
C ARG A 334 -11.65 -12.25 35.58
N GLY A 335 -11.82 -11.35 34.61
CA GLY A 335 -13.09 -11.17 33.92
C GLY A 335 -13.49 -12.40 33.11
N LEU A 336 -12.57 -12.95 32.32
CA LEU A 336 -12.83 -14.16 31.53
C LEU A 336 -13.12 -15.37 32.41
N THR A 337 -12.37 -15.55 33.50
CA THR A 337 -12.63 -16.63 34.46
C THR A 337 -13.96 -16.44 35.17
N GLY A 338 -14.31 -15.22 35.60
CA GLY A 338 -15.62 -14.96 36.19
C GLY A 338 -16.78 -15.28 35.25
N ILE A 339 -16.69 -14.89 33.97
CA ILE A 339 -17.70 -15.25 32.96
C ILE A 339 -17.74 -16.78 32.77
N ALA A 340 -16.58 -17.42 32.65
CA ALA A 340 -16.46 -18.85 32.45
C ALA A 340 -17.07 -19.65 33.62
N ASP A 341 -16.83 -19.24 34.85
CA ASP A 341 -17.38 -19.86 36.07
C ASP A 341 -18.92 -19.75 36.11
N HIS A 342 -19.50 -18.69 35.54
CA HIS A 342 -20.95 -18.52 35.41
C HIS A 342 -21.58 -19.34 34.27
N THR A 343 -20.81 -19.85 33.31
CA THR A 343 -21.36 -20.64 32.18
C THR A 343 -21.77 -22.06 32.57
N GLY A 344 -21.18 -22.62 33.63
CA GLY A 344 -21.41 -24.01 34.05
C GLY A 344 -20.87 -25.06 33.07
N TRP A 345 -20.00 -24.68 32.12
CA TRP A 345 -19.40 -25.59 31.14
C TRP A 345 -18.12 -26.26 31.67
N ASP A 346 -17.91 -27.54 31.37
CA ASP A 346 -16.66 -28.27 31.65
C ASP A 346 -15.79 -28.46 30.40
N THR A 347 -15.89 -27.52 29.47
CA THR A 347 -15.15 -27.55 28.20
C THR A 347 -13.65 -27.30 28.39
N GLY A 348 -13.24 -26.65 29.49
CA GLY A 348 -11.86 -26.28 29.75
C GLY A 348 -10.93 -27.47 29.97
N VAL A 349 -11.42 -28.57 30.57
CA VAL A 349 -10.61 -29.79 30.73
C VAL A 349 -10.23 -30.37 29.38
N LYS A 350 -11.16 -30.37 28.42
CA LYS A 350 -10.96 -30.93 27.06
C LYS A 350 -10.15 -29.99 26.15
N LEU A 351 -10.32 -28.68 26.28
CA LEU A 351 -9.69 -27.69 25.40
C LEU A 351 -8.32 -27.19 25.91
N SER A 352 -8.03 -27.29 27.21
CA SER A 352 -6.76 -26.81 27.78
C SER A 352 -5.49 -27.39 27.14
N PRO A 353 -5.43 -28.67 26.72
CA PRO A 353 -4.24 -29.22 26.06
C PRO A 353 -3.99 -28.60 24.68
N TYR A 354 -5.06 -28.23 23.98
CA TYR A 354 -5.01 -27.66 22.63
C TYR A 354 -4.95 -26.13 22.61
N ALA A 355 -5.14 -25.47 23.77
CA ALA A 355 -5.11 -24.02 23.91
C ALA A 355 -3.95 -23.31 23.17
N PRO A 356 -2.67 -23.75 23.27
CA PRO A 356 -1.58 -23.11 22.53
C PRO A 356 -1.72 -23.23 21.01
N ILE A 357 -2.25 -24.36 20.51
CA ILE A 357 -2.49 -24.58 19.08
C ILE A 357 -3.63 -23.68 18.60
N ILE A 358 -4.75 -23.64 19.33
CA ILE A 358 -5.92 -22.85 18.93
C ILE A 358 -5.58 -21.36 18.88
N ARG A 359 -4.81 -20.87 19.86
CA ARG A 359 -4.29 -19.50 19.86
C ARG A 359 -3.44 -19.21 18.63
N TRP A 360 -2.53 -20.11 18.26
CA TRP A 360 -1.72 -19.95 17.05
C TRP A 360 -2.56 -19.98 15.78
N VAL A 361 -3.54 -20.88 15.69
CA VAL A 361 -4.46 -20.96 14.55
C VAL A 361 -5.20 -19.64 14.37
N ILE A 362 -5.78 -19.07 15.43
CA ILE A 362 -6.53 -17.80 15.33
C ILE A 362 -5.61 -16.66 14.87
N VAL A 363 -4.40 -16.54 15.44
CA VAL A 363 -3.44 -15.51 15.04
C VAL A 363 -2.98 -15.70 13.59
N CYS A 364 -2.70 -16.93 13.17
CA CYS A 364 -2.31 -17.25 11.80
C CYS A 364 -3.44 -16.97 10.81
N THR A 365 -4.68 -17.36 11.13
CA THR A 365 -5.86 -17.07 10.29
C THR A 365 -6.11 -15.58 10.20
N TRP A 366 -6.00 -14.85 11.31
CA TRP A 366 -6.14 -13.40 11.33
C TRP A 366 -5.08 -12.69 10.48
N LEU A 367 -3.80 -13.07 10.64
CA LEU A 367 -2.71 -12.55 9.83
C LEU A 367 -2.85 -12.92 8.35
N PHE A 368 -3.23 -14.15 8.04
CA PHE A 368 -3.41 -14.62 6.67
C PHE A 368 -4.49 -13.82 5.93
N VAL A 369 -5.62 -13.57 6.58
CA VAL A 369 -6.71 -12.80 5.99
C VAL A 369 -6.35 -11.32 5.85
N LEU A 370 -5.70 -10.71 6.85
CA LEU A 370 -5.26 -9.31 6.75
C LEU A 370 -4.17 -9.07 5.71
N LEU A 371 -3.22 -10.01 5.57
CA LEU A 371 -2.13 -9.91 4.61
C LEU A 371 -2.56 -10.33 3.19
N GLY A 372 -3.57 -11.21 3.07
CA GLY A 372 -4.07 -11.71 1.81
C GLY A 372 -5.18 -10.85 1.19
N SER A 373 -5.79 -9.92 1.92
CA SER A 373 -6.98 -9.22 1.44
C SER A 373 -6.64 -7.94 0.66
N THR A 374 -6.59 -8.06 -0.66
CA THR A 374 -7.06 -7.01 -1.58
C THR A 374 -8.59 -6.79 -1.50
N LEU A 375 -9.31 -7.64 -0.76
CA LEU A 375 -10.78 -7.70 -0.69
C LEU A 375 -11.42 -6.98 0.52
N LEU A 376 -10.66 -6.65 1.56
CA LEU A 376 -11.19 -5.98 2.74
C LEU A 376 -10.71 -4.53 2.73
N GLY A 377 -11.54 -3.61 2.22
CA GLY A 377 -11.33 -2.19 2.48
C GLY A 377 -11.21 -1.91 3.98
N THR A 378 -10.68 -0.74 4.35
CA THR A 378 -10.32 -0.37 5.75
C THR A 378 -11.45 -0.66 6.75
N PHE A 379 -12.71 -0.45 6.36
CA PHE A 379 -13.90 -0.75 7.17
C PHE A 379 -14.11 -2.26 7.41
N ASN A 380 -13.98 -3.09 6.38
CA ASN A 380 -14.17 -4.54 6.48
C ASN A 380 -13.00 -5.20 7.23
N GLY A 381 -11.79 -4.66 7.14
CA GLY A 381 -10.64 -5.11 7.92
C GLY A 381 -10.81 -4.88 9.44
N VAL A 382 -11.40 -3.74 9.82
CA VAL A 382 -11.74 -3.44 11.22
C VAL A 382 -12.82 -4.38 11.74
N LEU A 383 -13.91 -4.58 10.98
CA LEU A 383 -14.96 -5.53 11.35
C LEU A 383 -14.44 -6.97 11.49
N PHE A 384 -13.57 -7.40 10.57
CA PHE A 384 -12.93 -8.71 10.63
C PHE A 384 -12.03 -8.85 11.86
N THR A 385 -11.26 -7.81 12.20
CA THR A 385 -10.42 -7.80 13.41
C THR A 385 -11.26 -7.85 14.68
N LEU A 386 -12.40 -7.13 14.73
CA LEU A 386 -13.35 -7.21 15.84
C LEU A 386 -14.00 -8.60 15.94
N LEU A 387 -14.34 -9.22 14.81
CA LEU A 387 -14.87 -10.58 14.76
C LEU A 387 -13.86 -11.58 15.32
N ILE A 388 -12.61 -11.53 14.87
CA ILE A 388 -11.54 -12.39 15.37
C ILE A 388 -11.31 -12.16 16.86
N ALA A 389 -11.33 -10.91 17.33
CA ALA A 389 -11.21 -10.60 18.74
C ALA A 389 -12.38 -11.19 19.56
N ALA A 390 -13.60 -11.15 19.03
CA ALA A 390 -14.77 -11.79 19.67
C ALA A 390 -14.62 -13.31 19.71
N VAL A 391 -14.19 -13.95 18.61
CA VAL A 391 -13.93 -15.40 18.53
C VAL A 391 -12.84 -15.80 19.53
N TRP A 392 -11.75 -15.05 19.58
CA TRP A 392 -10.67 -15.27 20.55
C TRP A 392 -11.19 -15.21 22.00
N THR A 393 -12.01 -14.20 22.29
CA THR A 393 -12.57 -13.97 23.62
C THR A 393 -13.51 -15.12 24.02
N GLY A 394 -14.44 -15.51 23.16
CA GLY A 394 -15.35 -16.64 23.41
C GLY A 394 -14.60 -17.97 23.61
N LEU A 395 -13.53 -18.18 22.85
CA LEU A 395 -12.75 -19.41 22.94
C LEU A 395 -11.85 -19.45 24.19
N GLU A 396 -11.34 -18.31 24.65
CA GLU A 396 -10.69 -18.19 25.95
C GLU A 396 -11.65 -18.47 27.11
N ILE A 397 -12.93 -18.07 27.01
CA ILE A 397 -13.97 -18.40 28.00
C ILE A 397 -14.17 -19.93 28.03
N LEU A 398 -14.31 -20.57 26.86
CA LEU A 398 -14.49 -22.03 26.75
C LEU A 398 -13.30 -22.84 27.27
N ILE A 399 -12.06 -22.37 27.04
CA ILE A 399 -10.83 -23.00 27.56
C ILE A 399 -10.76 -22.91 29.10
N ARG A 400 -11.35 -21.86 29.68
CA ARG A 400 -11.25 -21.57 31.12
C ARG A 400 -12.43 -22.13 31.92
N ALA A 401 -13.56 -22.43 31.27
CA ALA A 401 -14.74 -22.96 31.93
C ALA A 401 -14.47 -24.34 32.53
N ARG A 402 -14.65 -24.44 33.86
CA ARG A 402 -14.57 -25.69 34.61
C ARG A 402 -15.76 -25.76 35.56
N THR A 403 -16.37 -26.93 35.68
CA THR A 403 -17.38 -27.13 36.72
C THR A 403 -16.68 -27.44 38.04
N THR A 404 -16.77 -26.53 39.00
CA THR A 404 -16.41 -26.77 40.41
C THR A 404 -17.45 -27.69 41.05
N LYS A 405 -17.43 -28.96 40.67
CA LYS A 405 -18.16 -30.01 41.39
C LYS A 405 -17.20 -31.14 41.72
N GLU A 406 -16.22 -30.79 42.55
CA GLU A 406 -15.52 -31.79 43.36
C GLU A 406 -16.55 -32.23 44.41
N GLU A 407 -16.95 -33.50 44.34
CA GLU A 407 -17.82 -34.14 45.31
C GLU A 407 -17.29 -33.84 46.72
N ALA A 408 -18.12 -33.19 47.53
CA ALA A 408 -17.95 -33.25 48.97
C ALA A 408 -18.05 -34.73 49.37
N VAL A 409 -16.92 -35.41 49.49
CA VAL A 409 -16.84 -36.70 50.17
C VAL A 409 -17.32 -36.45 51.59
N PRO A 410 -18.45 -37.01 52.04
CA PRO A 410 -18.87 -36.83 53.41
C PRO A 410 -17.79 -37.42 54.32
N GLU A 411 -17.35 -36.64 55.31
CA GLU A 411 -16.49 -37.10 56.39
C GLU A 411 -17.01 -38.45 56.93
N PRO A 412 -16.18 -39.48 57.06
CA PRO A 412 -16.63 -40.72 57.66
C PRO A 412 -17.02 -40.44 59.12
N VAL A 413 -18.31 -40.62 59.42
CA VAL A 413 -18.84 -40.53 60.79
C VAL A 413 -18.07 -41.51 61.67
N GLU A 414 -17.29 -40.98 62.62
CA GLU A 414 -16.62 -41.77 63.65
C GLU A 414 -17.68 -42.45 64.52
N VAL A 415 -17.83 -43.77 64.39
CA VAL A 415 -18.72 -44.56 65.24
C VAL A 415 -18.03 -44.75 66.61
N PRO A 416 -18.64 -44.35 67.74
CA PRO A 416 -18.03 -44.55 69.04
C PRO A 416 -17.90 -46.05 69.34
N LYS A 417 -16.68 -46.49 69.67
CA LYS A 417 -16.41 -47.85 70.15
C LYS A 417 -17.12 -48.05 71.49
N ALA A 418 -17.98 -49.08 71.58
CA ALA A 418 -18.60 -49.47 72.84
C ALA A 418 -17.51 -49.89 73.86
N PRO A 419 -17.67 -49.54 75.16
CA PRO A 419 -16.73 -49.98 76.19
C PRO A 419 -16.87 -51.49 76.43
N ASP A 420 -15.74 -52.19 76.44
CA ASP A 420 -15.65 -53.61 76.79
C ASP A 420 -16.22 -53.82 78.22
N GLN A 421 -17.23 -54.68 78.34
CA GLN A 421 -17.65 -55.23 79.62
C GLN A 421 -16.79 -56.46 79.94
N ALA A 422 -16.03 -56.37 81.03
CA ALA A 422 -15.45 -57.51 81.74
C ALA A 422 -15.83 -57.40 83.22
#